data_AF-A0A2M7U8J7-F1
#
_entry.id   AF-A0A2M7U8J7-F1
#
_cell.length_a   1.000
_cell.length_b   1.000
_cell.length_c   1.000
_cell.angle_alpha   90.00
_cell.angle_beta   90.00
_cell.angle_gamma   90.00
#
_symmetry.space_group_name_H-M   'P 1'
#
loop_
_entity.id
_entity.type
_entity.pdbx_description
1 polymer ?
#
loop_
_entity_poly.entity_id
_entity_poly.type
_entity_poly.pdbx_seq_one_letter_code
_entity_poly.pdbx_strand_id
1 'polypeptide(L)'
;MSEATVKITGYGDDLTVNGTRIGDLSPADHEAIEMQKGGRNYSPLENVVVSHVMDDTTLICRKPDPSGVKAYIEEELRDGLCCYSAVNQGQLNQTIVDAVVAHLTTEKIPTVPRSIRHKYMAAFLLAATAVTKMDRVVPKVAGVEAPEL
;
A
#
# COMPACT_ATOMS: atom_id res chain seq x y z
N MET A 1 19.55 18.35 23.36
CA MET A 1 19.43 18.12 21.90
C MET A 1 18.17 18.84 21.46
N SER A 2 18.26 19.81 20.53
CA SER A 2 17.05 20.42 19.98
C SER A 2 16.28 19.34 19.22
N GLU A 3 15.02 19.10 19.57
CA GLU A 3 14.15 18.22 18.77
C GLU A 3 14.02 18.82 17.37
N ALA A 4 14.63 18.17 16.38
CA ALA A 4 14.42 18.54 15.00
C ALA A 4 12.97 18.14 14.63
N THR A 5 12.09 19.12 14.51
CA THR A 5 10.72 18.90 14.07
C THR A 5 10.73 18.44 12.61
N VAL A 6 10.22 17.23 12.34
CA VAL A 6 10.01 16.74 10.97
C VAL A 6 8.90 17.55 10.30
N LYS A 7 9.16 18.07 9.10
CA LYS A 7 8.16 18.83 8.32
C LYS A 7 7.57 17.93 7.25
N ILE A 8 6.26 17.69 7.32
CA ILE A 8 5.51 16.87 6.35
C ILE A 8 4.32 17.68 5.84
N THR A 9 4.21 17.84 4.53
CA THR A 9 3.12 18.57 3.87
C THR A 9 2.74 17.89 2.55
N GLY A 10 1.52 18.10 2.08
CA GLY A 10 1.05 17.57 0.79
C GLY A 10 0.69 16.08 0.83
N TYR A 11 0.34 15.54 -0.34
CA TYR A 11 -0.04 14.15 -0.57
C TYR A 11 0.38 13.74 -1.99
N GLY A 12 0.46 12.43 -2.27
CA GLY A 12 0.86 11.94 -3.60
C GLY A 12 2.21 12.51 -4.03
N ASP A 13 2.29 13.01 -5.26
CA ASP A 13 3.52 13.62 -5.80
C ASP A 13 3.91 14.93 -5.14
N ASP A 14 2.94 15.64 -4.53
CA ASP A 14 3.19 16.84 -3.75
C ASP A 14 3.62 16.56 -2.31
N LEU A 15 3.63 15.28 -1.90
CA LEU A 15 4.14 14.89 -0.58
C LEU A 15 5.58 15.38 -0.45
N THR A 16 5.81 16.18 0.58
CA THR A 16 7.11 16.78 0.86
C THR A 16 7.52 16.45 2.29
N VAL A 17 8.69 15.84 2.46
CA VAL A 17 9.27 15.49 3.76
C VAL A 17 10.60 16.20 3.91
N ASN A 18 10.72 17.08 4.91
CA ASN A 18 11.92 17.88 5.17
C ASN A 18 12.47 18.62 3.94
N GLY A 19 11.57 19.10 3.07
CA GLY A 19 11.91 19.83 1.84
C GLY A 19 12.14 18.94 0.62
N THR A 20 12.16 17.62 0.76
CA THR A 20 12.21 16.68 -0.37
C THR A 20 10.80 16.37 -0.85
N ARG A 21 10.43 16.84 -2.05
CA ARG A 21 9.16 16.50 -2.70
C ARG A 21 9.28 15.17 -3.44
N ILE A 22 8.43 14.20 -3.11
CA ILE A 22 8.52 12.83 -3.62
C ILE A 22 8.27 12.75 -5.13
N GLY A 23 7.42 13.61 -5.69
CA GLY A 23 7.16 13.67 -7.12
C GLY A 23 8.35 14.14 -7.98
N ASP A 24 9.37 14.77 -7.37
CA ASP A 24 10.55 15.28 -8.10
C ASP A 24 11.66 14.22 -8.22
N LEU A 25 11.55 13.10 -7.52
CA LEU A 25 12.60 12.10 -7.42
C LEU A 25 12.68 11.23 -8.67
N SER A 26 13.89 10.98 -9.15
CA SER A 26 14.17 9.93 -10.12
C SER A 26 14.14 8.54 -9.46
N PRO A 27 14.04 7.44 -10.25
CA PRO A 27 14.16 6.09 -9.70
C PRO A 27 15.46 5.87 -8.91
N ALA A 28 16.57 6.46 -9.37
CA ALA A 28 17.85 6.38 -8.68
C ALA A 28 17.85 7.15 -7.34
N ASP A 29 17.13 8.28 -7.26
CA ASP A 29 16.99 9.02 -5.99
C ASP A 29 16.16 8.23 -4.97
N HIS A 30 15.08 7.59 -5.42
CA HIS A 30 14.27 6.68 -4.60
C HIS A 30 15.14 5.54 -4.05
N GLU A 31 15.88 4.84 -4.93
CA GLU A 31 16.79 3.77 -4.53
C GLU A 31 17.86 4.25 -3.55
N ALA A 32 18.47 5.41 -3.80
CA ALA A 32 19.49 5.98 -2.91
C ALA A 32 18.93 6.24 -1.50
N ILE A 33 17.71 6.76 -1.40
CA ILE A 33 17.02 6.97 -0.12
C ILE A 33 16.71 5.64 0.56
N GLU A 34 16.14 4.67 -0.16
CA GLU A 34 15.83 3.33 0.37
C GLU A 34 17.09 2.61 0.85
N MET A 35 18.19 2.70 0.11
CA MET A 35 19.47 2.14 0.52
C MET A 35 20.02 2.87 1.74
N GLN A 36 19.89 4.20 1.82
CA GLN A 36 20.40 4.94 2.97
C GLN A 36 19.57 4.74 4.24
N LYS A 37 18.25 4.59 4.13
CA LYS A 37 17.30 4.65 5.25
C LYS A 37 16.55 3.35 5.53
N GLY A 38 16.44 2.46 4.55
CA GLY A 38 15.69 1.21 4.63
C GLY A 38 16.49 0.03 5.18
N GLY A 39 15.79 -1.08 5.44
CA GLY A 39 16.36 -2.30 6.04
C GLY A 39 17.16 -3.20 5.10
N ARG A 40 17.16 -2.93 3.78
CA ARG A 40 17.89 -3.67 2.73
C ARG A 40 17.69 -5.20 2.75
N ASN A 41 16.51 -5.65 3.15
CA ASN A 41 16.14 -7.06 3.25
C ASN A 41 15.44 -7.61 1.98
N TYR A 42 15.34 -6.80 0.92
CA TYR A 42 14.80 -7.15 -0.38
C TYR A 42 15.73 -6.68 -1.49
N SER A 43 15.56 -7.25 -2.69
CA SER A 43 16.18 -6.79 -3.94
C SER A 43 15.06 -6.42 -4.91
N PRO A 44 14.52 -5.18 -4.84
CA PRO A 44 13.45 -4.72 -5.74
C PRO A 44 13.87 -4.75 -7.22
N LEU A 45 12.90 -4.62 -8.12
CA LEU A 45 13.19 -4.44 -9.55
C LEU A 45 13.99 -3.15 -9.76
N GLU A 46 15.13 -3.26 -10.42
CA GLU A 46 15.99 -2.12 -10.74
C GLU A 46 15.25 -1.11 -11.62
N ASN A 47 15.46 0.19 -11.37
CA ASN A 47 14.96 1.27 -12.22
C ASN A 47 13.42 1.33 -12.37
N VAL A 48 12.66 0.74 -11.44
CA VAL A 48 11.19 0.74 -11.46
C VAL A 48 10.64 1.29 -10.15
N VAL A 49 9.87 2.37 -10.22
CA VAL A 49 9.11 2.91 -9.08
C VAL A 49 7.64 3.01 -9.49
N VAL A 50 6.72 2.43 -8.72
CA VAL A 50 5.29 2.54 -9.03
C VAL A 50 4.83 3.99 -8.83
N SER A 51 4.21 4.58 -9.86
CA SER A 51 3.62 5.92 -9.82
C SER A 51 2.17 5.82 -9.33
N HIS A 52 1.35 5.11 -10.10
CA HIS A 52 -0.07 4.90 -9.81
C HIS A 52 -0.58 3.66 -10.54
N VAL A 53 -1.83 3.30 -10.28
CA VAL A 53 -2.53 2.21 -10.96
C VAL A 53 -3.31 2.80 -12.13
N MET A 54 -3.21 2.21 -13.32
CA MET A 54 -4.02 2.58 -14.48
C MET A 54 -5.38 1.88 -14.47
N ASP A 55 -5.35 0.56 -14.28
CA ASP A 55 -6.52 -0.31 -14.23
C ASP A 55 -6.27 -1.50 -13.29
N ASP A 56 -7.18 -2.48 -13.28
CA ASP A 56 -7.15 -3.63 -12.38
C ASP A 56 -5.89 -4.51 -12.49
N THR A 57 -5.16 -4.43 -13.61
CA THR A 57 -4.01 -5.30 -13.92
C THR A 57 -2.76 -4.54 -14.35
N THR A 58 -2.83 -3.22 -14.50
CA THR A 58 -1.77 -2.40 -15.07
C THR A 58 -1.33 -1.32 -14.10
N LEU A 59 -0.04 -1.33 -13.81
CA LEU A 59 0.65 -0.28 -13.06
C LEU A 59 1.25 0.72 -14.04
N ILE A 60 1.24 1.99 -13.68
CA ILE A 60 2.10 3.01 -14.28
C ILE A 60 3.33 3.13 -13.41
N CYS A 61 4.48 2.88 -14.00
CA CYS A 61 5.78 2.91 -13.32
C CYS A 61 6.68 4.00 -13.89
N ARG A 62 7.41 4.67 -13.01
CA ARG A 62 8.51 5.56 -13.34
C ARG A 62 9.74 4.75 -13.68
N LYS A 63 10.35 5.07 -14.82
CA LYS A 63 11.64 4.56 -15.27
C LYS A 63 12.58 5.71 -15.61
N PRO A 64 13.92 5.50 -15.59
CA PRO A 64 14.87 6.52 -15.97
C PRO A 64 14.57 7.07 -17.36
N ASP A 65 14.63 8.39 -17.53
CA ASP A 65 14.52 9.01 -18.84
C ASP A 65 15.77 8.65 -19.67
N PRO A 66 15.63 7.97 -20.84
CA PRO A 66 16.76 7.63 -21.69
C PRO A 66 17.54 8.85 -22.20
N SER A 67 16.90 10.03 -22.26
CA SER A 67 17.54 11.29 -22.65
C SER A 67 18.21 12.03 -21.48
N GLY A 68 17.92 11.63 -20.24
CA GLY A 68 18.39 12.27 -19.02
C GLY A 68 17.88 13.70 -18.81
N VAL A 69 16.86 14.14 -19.54
CA VAL A 69 16.32 15.51 -19.44
C VAL A 69 15.29 15.60 -18.32
N LYS A 70 14.43 14.59 -18.18
CA LYS A 70 13.45 14.46 -17.10
C LYS A 70 14.01 13.57 -15.99
N ALA A 71 13.47 13.74 -14.77
CA ALA A 71 13.77 12.84 -13.66
C ALA A 71 13.34 11.38 -13.96
N TYR A 72 12.25 11.22 -14.72
CA TYR A 72 11.73 9.93 -15.15
C TYR A 72 10.79 10.06 -16.36
N ILE A 73 10.49 8.92 -16.97
CA ILE A 73 9.35 8.71 -17.85
C ILE A 73 8.38 7.70 -17.23
N GLU A 74 7.11 7.76 -17.60
CA GLU A 74 6.11 6.77 -17.18
C GLU A 74 5.93 5.71 -18.25
N GLU A 75 5.88 4.45 -17.82
CA GLU A 75 5.62 3.29 -18.66
C GLU A 75 4.61 2.36 -17.99
N GLU A 76 3.79 1.72 -18.82
CA GLU A 76 2.87 0.67 -18.38
C GLU A 76 3.65 -0.61 -18.00
N LEU A 77 3.25 -1.22 -16.89
CA LEU A 77 3.74 -2.52 -16.45
C LEU A 77 2.56 -3.39 -16.03
N ARG A 78 2.42 -4.57 -16.66
CA ARG A 78 1.40 -5.55 -16.29
C ARG A 78 1.79 -6.24 -14.98
N ASP A 79 0.93 -6.13 -13.97
CA ASP A 79 1.14 -6.76 -12.66
C ASP A 79 0.83 -8.25 -12.72
N GLY A 80 1.82 -9.03 -13.13
CA GLY A 80 1.75 -10.50 -13.11
C GLY A 80 2.02 -11.11 -11.73
N LEU A 81 2.45 -10.32 -10.74
CA LEU A 81 2.76 -10.80 -9.39
C LEU A 81 1.50 -10.76 -8.51
N CYS A 82 0.60 -9.81 -8.76
CA CYS A 82 -0.63 -9.57 -8.01
C CYS A 82 -0.38 -9.50 -6.50
N CYS A 83 0.75 -8.90 -6.09
CA CYS A 83 1.23 -8.88 -4.71
C CYS A 83 1.14 -10.27 -4.03
N TYR A 84 1.68 -11.30 -4.68
CA TYR A 84 1.59 -12.70 -4.20
C TYR A 84 0.13 -13.16 -4.00
N SER A 85 -0.74 -12.83 -4.96
CA SER A 85 -2.18 -13.08 -4.92
C SER A 85 -2.96 -12.30 -3.84
N ALA A 86 -2.38 -11.27 -3.21
CA ALA A 86 -3.09 -10.43 -2.26
C ALA A 86 -4.11 -9.49 -2.93
N VAL A 87 -3.91 -9.15 -4.20
CA VAL A 87 -4.83 -8.30 -4.99
C VAL A 87 -5.53 -9.09 -6.11
N ASN A 88 -6.02 -10.30 -5.78
CA ASN A 88 -6.71 -11.19 -6.73
C ASN A 88 -7.94 -10.57 -7.41
N GLN A 89 -8.56 -9.57 -6.78
CA GLN A 89 -9.74 -8.86 -7.28
C GLN A 89 -9.37 -7.69 -8.20
N GLY A 90 -8.10 -7.54 -8.54
CA GLY A 90 -7.54 -6.41 -9.26
C GLY A 90 -7.10 -5.28 -8.35
N GLN A 91 -6.18 -4.47 -8.85
CA GLN A 91 -5.76 -3.23 -8.21
C GLN A 91 -6.95 -2.27 -8.09
N LEU A 92 -7.12 -1.67 -6.90
CA LEU A 92 -8.17 -0.68 -6.62
C LEU A 92 -9.61 -1.09 -7.00
N ASN A 93 -10.00 -2.35 -6.75
CA ASN A 93 -11.37 -2.80 -6.93
C ASN A 93 -12.38 -1.83 -6.28
N GLN A 94 -13.23 -1.19 -7.10
CA GLN A 94 -14.07 -0.06 -6.65
C GLN A 94 -14.97 -0.41 -5.48
N THR A 95 -15.52 -1.64 -5.43
CA THR A 95 -16.37 -2.07 -4.32
C THR A 95 -15.61 -2.09 -2.99
N ILE A 96 -14.35 -2.54 -3.01
CA ILE A 96 -13.49 -2.57 -1.83
C ILE A 96 -13.07 -1.15 -1.44
N VAL A 97 -12.68 -0.32 -2.42
CA VAL A 97 -12.30 1.08 -2.19
C VAL A 97 -13.44 1.86 -1.56
N ASP A 98 -14.64 1.79 -2.12
CA ASP A 98 -15.82 2.50 -1.61
C ASP A 98 -16.16 2.07 -0.18
N ALA A 99 -16.08 0.76 0.12
CA ALA A 99 -16.32 0.24 1.46
C ALA A 99 -15.31 0.79 2.49
N VAL A 100 -14.02 0.86 2.13
CA VAL A 100 -12.97 1.41 3.00
C VAL A 100 -13.14 2.92 3.18
N VAL A 101 -13.38 3.66 2.09
CA VAL A 101 -13.60 5.11 2.15
C VAL A 101 -14.82 5.44 2.99
N ALA A 102 -15.95 4.76 2.80
CA ALA A 102 -17.14 4.94 3.62
C ALA A 102 -16.88 4.62 5.10
N HIS A 103 -16.17 3.53 5.39
CA HIS A 103 -15.79 3.15 6.77
C HIS A 103 -14.97 4.26 7.46
N LEU A 104 -13.99 4.83 6.76
CA LEU A 104 -13.09 5.84 7.33
C LEU A 104 -13.71 7.23 7.40
N THR A 105 -14.48 7.63 6.38
CA THR A 105 -14.94 9.03 6.22
C THR A 105 -16.36 9.26 6.73
N THR A 106 -17.27 8.31 6.49
CA THR A 106 -18.69 8.43 6.86
C THR A 106 -18.94 7.82 8.24
N GLU A 107 -18.51 6.57 8.42
CA GLU A 107 -18.77 5.83 9.65
C GLU A 107 -17.80 6.22 10.79
N LYS A 108 -16.56 6.61 10.45
CA LYS A 108 -15.52 7.08 11.38
C LYS A 108 -15.32 6.17 12.58
N ILE A 109 -15.36 4.86 12.36
CA ILE A 109 -15.25 3.87 13.44
C ILE A 109 -13.78 3.63 13.76
N PRO A 110 -13.35 3.72 15.03
CA PRO A 110 -11.96 3.54 15.39
C PRO A 110 -11.56 2.06 15.41
N THR A 111 -10.26 1.83 15.21
CA THR A 111 -9.63 0.56 15.57
C THR A 111 -9.68 0.37 17.09
N VAL A 112 -10.25 -0.75 17.54
CA VAL A 112 -10.39 -1.09 18.96
C VAL A 112 -9.81 -2.46 19.27
N PRO A 113 -9.28 -2.70 20.49
CA PRO A 113 -8.81 -4.03 20.89
C PRO A 113 -9.97 -5.03 20.93
N ARG A 114 -9.65 -6.33 20.87
CA ARG A 114 -10.65 -7.42 20.91
C ARG A 114 -11.43 -7.50 22.22
N SER A 115 -11.01 -6.78 23.27
CA SER A 115 -11.78 -6.59 24.50
C SER A 115 -13.04 -5.74 24.29
N ILE A 116 -13.13 -4.97 23.20
CA ILE A 116 -14.29 -4.16 22.82
C ILE A 116 -14.90 -4.73 21.54
N ARG A 117 -16.23 -4.86 21.51
CA ARG A 117 -16.94 -5.38 20.33
C ARG A 117 -16.93 -4.32 19.21
N HIS A 118 -16.63 -4.77 18.00
CA HIS A 118 -16.67 -3.96 16.78
C HIS A 118 -17.76 -4.47 15.85
N LYS A 119 -18.67 -3.60 15.36
CA LYS A 119 -19.87 -4.03 14.62
C LYS A 119 -19.55 -4.88 13.39
N TYR A 120 -18.50 -4.52 12.65
CA TYR A 120 -18.08 -5.24 11.44
C TYR A 120 -17.43 -6.59 11.72
N MET A 121 -17.01 -6.89 12.95
CA MET A 121 -16.52 -8.22 13.30
C MET A 121 -17.65 -9.26 13.19
N ALA A 122 -18.88 -8.92 13.58
CA ALA A 122 -20.00 -9.84 13.45
C ALA A 122 -20.30 -10.13 11.97
N ALA A 123 -20.32 -9.09 11.12
CA ALA A 123 -20.49 -9.23 9.68
C ALA A 123 -19.38 -10.10 9.05
N PHE A 124 -18.12 -9.86 9.42
CA PHE A 124 -16.99 -10.68 8.97
C PHE A 124 -17.14 -12.15 9.38
N LEU A 125 -17.44 -12.43 10.65
CA LEU A 125 -17.57 -13.80 11.13
C LEU A 125 -18.71 -14.54 10.41
N LEU A 126 -19.87 -13.90 10.23
CA LEU A 126 -21.00 -14.47 9.48
C LEU A 126 -20.60 -14.82 8.04
N ALA A 127 -19.93 -13.90 7.34
CA ALA A 127 -19.50 -14.12 5.96
C ALA A 127 -18.42 -15.20 5.87
N ALA A 128 -17.39 -15.12 6.70
CA ALA A 128 -16.25 -16.03 6.68
C ALA A 128 -16.68 -17.47 6.97
N THR A 129 -17.46 -17.72 8.02
CA THR A 129 -17.94 -19.08 8.36
C THR A 129 -18.89 -19.62 7.29
N ALA A 130 -19.71 -18.76 6.67
CA ALA A 130 -20.60 -19.18 5.59
C ALA A 130 -19.84 -19.59 4.31
N VAL A 131 -18.73 -18.93 4.00
CA VAL A 131 -17.87 -19.25 2.85
C VAL A 131 -17.03 -20.49 3.13
N THR A 132 -16.34 -20.55 4.28
CA THR A 132 -15.41 -21.65 4.61
C THR A 132 -16.09 -22.90 5.13
N LYS A 133 -17.38 -22.82 5.49
CA LYS A 133 -18.14 -23.88 6.16
C LYS A 133 -17.57 -24.31 7.52
N MET A 134 -16.74 -23.47 8.14
CA MET A 134 -16.19 -23.70 9.47
C MET A 134 -17.14 -23.16 10.55
N ASP A 135 -17.15 -23.80 11.72
CA ASP A 135 -17.95 -23.34 12.86
C ASP A 135 -17.43 -22.01 13.44
N ARG A 136 -16.11 -21.78 13.36
CA ARG A 136 -15.43 -20.64 13.98
C ARG A 136 -14.25 -20.19 13.13
N VAL A 137 -13.93 -18.89 13.21
CA VAL A 137 -12.78 -18.26 12.52
C VAL A 137 -12.07 -17.32 13.50
N VAL A 138 -10.74 -17.29 13.46
CA VAL A 138 -9.91 -16.34 14.21
C VAL A 138 -9.18 -15.46 13.20
N PRO A 139 -9.56 -14.17 13.04
CA PRO A 139 -8.85 -13.27 12.13
C PRO A 139 -7.46 -12.91 12.67
N LYS A 140 -6.49 -12.88 11.76
CA LYS A 140 -5.11 -12.42 11.99
C LYS A 140 -4.73 -11.36 10.96
N VAL A 141 -3.64 -10.65 11.23
CA VAL A 141 -3.18 -9.53 10.42
C VAL A 141 -2.28 -10.03 9.29
N ALA A 142 -1.33 -10.92 9.60
CA ALA A 142 -0.36 -11.41 8.62
C ALA A 142 -0.42 -12.93 8.46
N GLY A 143 -0.01 -13.41 7.27
CA GLY A 143 -0.01 -14.85 6.96
C GLY A 143 0.86 -15.69 7.90
N VAL A 144 1.95 -15.12 8.42
CA VAL A 144 2.83 -15.80 9.39
C VAL A 144 2.18 -16.01 10.76
N GLU A 145 1.14 -15.25 11.12
CA GLU A 145 0.46 -15.41 12.41
C GLU A 145 -0.58 -16.53 12.39
N ALA A 146 -1.05 -16.93 11.21
CA ALA A 146 -2.07 -17.96 11.05
C ALA A 146 -1.60 -19.37 11.45
N PRO A 147 -0.39 -19.85 11.05
CA PRO A 147 0.10 -21.15 11.47
C PRO A 147 0.63 -21.20 12.91
N GLU A 148 0.82 -20.05 13.57
CA GLU A 148 1.33 -19.94 14.95
C GLU A 148 0.23 -20.08 16.02
N LEU A 149 -1.02 -20.34 15.60
CA LEU A 149 -2.18 -20.53 16.47
C LEU A 149 -2.53 -22.02 16.65
#